data_AF-A0A8H7V7A8-F1
#
_entry.id   AF-A0A8H7V7A8-F1
#
_cell.length_a   1.000
_cell.length_b   1.000
_cell.length_c   1.000
_cell.angle_alpha   90.00
_cell.angle_beta   90.00
_cell.angle_gamma   90.00
#
_symmetry.space_group_name_H-M   'P 1'
#
loop_
_entity.id
_entity.type
_entity.pdbx_description
1 polymer ?
#
loop_
_entity_poly.entity_id
_entity_poly.type
_entity_poly.pdbx_seq_one_letter_code
_entity_poly.pdbx_strand_id
1 'polypeptide(L)'
;MSDTIHNKIFKFISAPGTFSGTKRGENPTVWLGEIKRLWQRGNFTDDKVLLIAGSNLKGQAGLWWTSLEDSILTWDAFEEAFRARFISAEHREA
;
A
#
# COMPACT_ATOMS: atom_id res chain seq x y z
N MET A 1 -4.62 28.55 9.16
CA MET A 1 -3.18 28.28 9.35
C MET A 1 -2.95 26.83 9.79
N SER A 2 -3.52 25.84 9.10
CA SER A 2 -3.40 24.40 9.47
C SER A 2 -2.59 23.58 8.46
N ASP A 3 -2.39 24.10 7.24
CA ASP A 3 -1.84 23.31 6.13
C ASP A 3 -0.31 23.11 6.20
N THR A 4 0.40 24.02 6.88
CA THR A 4 1.87 24.03 6.87
C THR A 4 2.49 22.93 7.75
N ILE A 5 1.80 22.49 8.81
CA ILE A 5 2.31 21.47 9.73
C ILE A 5 2.14 20.07 9.13
N HIS A 6 1.00 19.81 8.49
CA HIS A 6 0.73 18.54 7.78
C HIS A 6 1.82 18.25 6.73
N ASN A 7 2.14 19.22 5.87
CA ASN A 7 3.13 19.06 4.80
C ASN A 7 4.56 18.81 5.30
N LYS A 8 4.94 19.34 6.48
CA LYS A 8 6.30 19.10 7.03
C LYS A 8 6.46 17.69 7.57
N ILE A 9 5.41 17.11 8.17
CA ILE A 9 5.48 15.76 8.75
C ILE A 9 5.64 14.71 7.63
N PHE A 10 5.00 14.89 6.46
CA PHE A 10 5.18 13.99 5.31
C PHE A 10 6.64 13.86 4.85
N LYS A 11 7.47 14.89 5.06
CA LYS A 11 8.89 14.85 4.71
C LYS A 11 9.72 13.97 5.67
N PHE A 12 9.23 13.74 6.88
CA PHE A 12 9.90 12.94 7.92
C PHE A 12 9.33 11.53 8.06
N ILE A 13 8.13 11.28 7.54
CA ILE A 13 7.66 9.92 7.43
C ILE A 13 8.24 9.34 6.15
N SER A 14 9.23 8.48 6.29
CA SER A 14 9.82 7.74 5.17
C SER A 14 8.69 7.15 4.32
N ALA A 15 8.66 7.49 3.04
CA ALA A 15 7.73 6.89 2.10
C ALA A 15 7.82 5.36 2.23
N PRO A 16 6.68 4.64 2.12
CA PRO A 16 6.71 3.20 2.22
C PRO A 16 7.64 2.67 1.14
N GLY A 17 8.43 1.65 1.49
CA GLY A 17 9.29 1.00 0.52
C GLY A 17 8.48 0.51 -0.68
N THR A 18 9.12 0.32 -1.83
CA THR A 18 8.43 -0.33 -2.95
C THR A 18 8.16 -1.80 -2.62
N PHE A 19 7.01 -2.33 -3.01
CA PHE A 19 6.69 -3.75 -2.89
C PHE A 19 6.51 -4.38 -4.27
N SER A 20 7.24 -5.45 -4.54
CA SER A 20 7.17 -6.16 -5.82
C SER A 20 6.39 -7.47 -5.78
N GLY A 21 6.18 -8.03 -4.59
CA GLY A 21 5.48 -9.29 -4.36
C GLY A 21 6.30 -10.54 -4.69
N THR A 22 7.56 -10.38 -5.10
CA THR A 22 8.42 -11.48 -5.56
C THR A 22 9.84 -11.42 -5.02
N LYS A 23 10.27 -10.33 -4.40
CA LYS A 23 11.65 -10.21 -3.89
C LYS A 23 11.79 -10.96 -2.57
N ARG A 24 12.88 -11.73 -2.44
CA ARG A 24 13.25 -12.40 -1.19
C ARG A 24 13.43 -11.36 -0.07
N GLY A 25 12.72 -11.56 1.04
CA GLY A 25 12.76 -10.65 2.20
C GLY A 25 11.68 -9.56 2.20
N GLU A 26 10.88 -9.42 1.14
CA GLU A 26 9.66 -8.62 1.23
C GLU A 26 8.66 -9.31 2.17
N ASN A 27 8.08 -8.55 3.10
CA ASN A 27 7.01 -9.02 3.96
C ASN A 27 5.73 -8.23 3.65
N PRO A 28 4.73 -8.85 3.00
CA PRO A 28 3.51 -8.15 2.57
C PRO A 28 2.72 -7.59 3.74
N THR A 29 2.70 -8.27 4.88
CA THR A 29 2.02 -7.80 6.10
C THR A 29 2.70 -6.57 6.68
N VAL A 30 4.04 -6.53 6.68
CA VAL A 30 4.80 -5.36 7.15
C VAL A 30 4.56 -4.18 6.23
N TRP A 31 4.67 -4.37 4.92
CA TRP A 31 4.47 -3.31 3.93
C TRP A 31 3.06 -2.71 4.00
N LEU A 32 2.03 -3.55 4.03
CA LEU A 32 0.64 -3.10 4.18
C LEU A 32 0.44 -2.34 5.50
N GLY A 33 1.07 -2.80 6.58
CA GLY A 33 1.06 -2.13 7.87
C GLY A 33 1.76 -0.77 7.87
N GLU A 34 2.84 -0.61 7.09
CA GLU A 34 3.49 0.68 6.90
C GLU A 34 2.54 1.67 6.24
N ILE A 35 1.94 1.30 5.10
CA ILE A 35 0.95 2.14 4.39
C ILE A 35 -0.15 2.59 5.36
N LYS A 36 -0.75 1.64 6.11
CA LYS A 36 -1.83 1.93 7.07
C LYS A 36 -1.42 2.90 8.17
N ARG A 37 -0.19 2.79 8.70
CA ARG A 37 0.34 3.68 9.75
C ARG A 37 0.56 5.11 9.27
N LEU A 38 1.03 5.28 8.02
CA LEU A 38 1.14 6.62 7.41
C LEU A 38 -0.22 7.30 7.34
N TRP A 39 -1.25 6.49 7.10
CA TRP A 39 -2.56 6.92 6.72
C TRP A 39 -3.51 7.22 7.86
N GLN A 40 -3.55 6.36 8.88
CA GLN A 40 -4.34 6.59 10.09
C GLN A 40 -3.95 7.88 10.83
N ARG A 41 -2.73 8.38 10.60
CA ARG A 41 -2.25 9.64 11.19
C ARG A 41 -2.55 10.88 10.34
N GLY A 42 -2.91 10.71 9.07
CA GLY A 42 -3.08 11.80 8.09
C GLY A 42 -4.51 12.17 7.73
N ASN A 43 -5.53 11.44 8.25
CA ASN A 43 -6.96 11.69 8.02
C ASN A 43 -7.34 11.93 6.54
N PHE A 44 -6.83 11.08 5.66
CA PHE A 44 -6.95 11.23 4.23
C PHE A 44 -8.08 10.34 3.64
N THR A 45 -8.46 10.61 2.38
CA THR A 45 -9.53 9.90 1.64
C THR A 45 -9.03 8.64 0.93
N ASP A 46 -9.92 7.68 0.67
CA ASP A 46 -9.59 6.43 -0.03
C ASP A 46 -8.80 6.63 -1.34
N ASP A 47 -9.22 7.56 -2.20
CA ASP A 47 -8.52 7.87 -3.46
C ASP A 47 -7.02 8.16 -3.28
N LYS A 48 -6.68 8.92 -2.23
CA LYS A 48 -5.30 9.32 -1.97
C LYS A 48 -4.48 8.12 -1.47
N VAL A 49 -5.06 7.15 -0.77
CA VAL A 49 -4.30 5.99 -0.26
C VAL A 49 -4.08 4.99 -1.35
N LEU A 50 -5.09 4.79 -2.18
CA LEU A 50 -5.00 3.95 -3.34
C LEU A 50 -3.93 4.47 -4.30
N LEU A 51 -3.89 5.79 -4.54
CA LEU A 51 -2.84 6.41 -5.35
C LEU A 51 -1.43 6.16 -4.77
N ILE A 52 -1.24 6.31 -3.46
CA ILE A 52 0.07 6.07 -2.81
C ILE A 52 0.43 4.58 -2.87
N ALA A 53 -0.49 3.70 -2.46
CA ALA A 53 -0.27 2.27 -2.46
C ALA A 53 0.08 1.78 -3.86
N GLY A 54 -0.73 2.11 -4.87
CA GLY A 54 -0.51 1.79 -6.27
C GLY A 54 0.83 2.31 -6.80
N SER A 55 1.19 3.56 -6.48
CA SER A 55 2.47 4.16 -6.88
C SER A 55 3.70 3.44 -6.29
N ASN A 56 3.56 2.80 -5.13
CA ASN A 56 4.62 2.04 -4.46
C ASN A 56 4.63 0.55 -4.81
N LEU A 57 3.63 0.04 -5.53
CA LEU A 57 3.65 -1.31 -6.11
C LEU A 57 4.50 -1.32 -7.39
N LYS A 58 5.35 -2.34 -7.53
CA LYS A 58 6.28 -2.51 -8.67
C LYS A 58 6.26 -3.96 -9.15
N GLY A 59 6.84 -4.21 -10.33
CA GLY A 59 6.94 -5.57 -10.87
C GLY A 59 5.59 -6.30 -10.91
N GLN A 60 5.54 -7.53 -10.40
CA GLN A 60 4.33 -8.35 -10.41
C GLN A 60 3.19 -7.75 -9.57
N ALA A 61 3.50 -7.14 -8.43
CA ALA A 61 2.48 -6.47 -7.63
C ALA A 61 1.95 -5.21 -8.32
N GLY A 62 2.80 -4.49 -9.06
CA GLY A 62 2.36 -3.36 -9.89
C GLY A 62 1.42 -3.79 -11.01
N LEU A 63 1.79 -4.84 -11.76
CA LEU A 63 0.96 -5.40 -12.84
C LEU A 63 -0.39 -5.90 -12.32
N TRP A 64 -0.39 -6.57 -11.16
CA TRP A 64 -1.61 -6.99 -10.48
C TRP A 64 -2.50 -5.79 -10.15
N TRP A 65 -1.94 -4.73 -9.58
CA TRP A 65 -2.72 -3.55 -9.21
C TRP A 65 -3.33 -2.85 -10.42
N THR A 66 -2.57 -2.65 -11.50
CA THR A 66 -3.09 -2.05 -12.74
C THR A 66 -4.29 -2.82 -13.31
N SER A 67 -4.39 -4.13 -13.08
CA SER A 67 -5.55 -4.92 -13.53
C SER A 67 -6.82 -4.73 -12.71
N LEU A 68 -6.73 -4.09 -11.54
CA LEU A 68 -7.83 -3.92 -10.58
C LEU A 68 -8.13 -2.47 -10.21
N GLU A 69 -7.18 -1.55 -10.43
CA GLU A 69 -7.21 -0.16 -9.94
C GLU A 69 -8.51 0.59 -10.30
N ASP A 70 -9.05 0.40 -11.51
CA ASP A 70 -10.30 1.05 -11.94
C ASP A 70 -11.55 0.51 -11.22
N SER A 71 -11.46 -0.67 -10.60
CA SER A 71 -12.58 -1.37 -9.96
C SER A 71 -12.56 -1.30 -8.44
N ILE A 72 -11.40 -1.02 -7.84
CA ILE A 72 -11.21 -0.95 -6.39
C ILE A 72 -11.14 0.51 -5.98
N LEU A 73 -12.25 1.02 -5.43
CA LEU A 73 -12.41 2.44 -5.08
C LEU A 73 -12.27 2.74 -3.58
N THR A 74 -12.13 1.71 -2.76
CA THR A 74 -12.00 1.86 -1.30
C THR A 74 -10.73 1.21 -0.77
N TRP A 75 -10.20 1.76 0.32
CA TRP A 75 -9.05 1.18 1.00
C TRP A 75 -9.34 -0.24 1.49
N ASP A 76 -10.53 -0.48 2.01
CA ASP A 76 -10.90 -1.79 2.56
C ASP A 76 -10.93 -2.87 1.46
N ALA A 77 -11.47 -2.55 0.27
CA ALA A 77 -11.46 -3.47 -0.86
C ALA A 77 -10.03 -3.74 -1.37
N PHE A 78 -9.16 -2.72 -1.37
CA PHE A 78 -7.74 -2.91 -1.65
C PHE A 78 -7.08 -3.82 -0.61
N GLU A 79 -7.31 -3.56 0.68
CA GLU A 79 -6.71 -4.32 1.77
C GLU A 79 -7.11 -5.80 1.71
N GLU A 80 -8.38 -6.09 1.42
CA GLU A 80 -8.89 -7.44 1.22
C GLU A 80 -8.23 -8.13 0.02
N ALA A 81 -8.22 -7.48 -1.15
CA ALA A 81 -7.63 -8.03 -2.37
C ALA A 81 -6.11 -8.26 -2.23
N PHE A 82 -5.41 -7.32 -1.59
CA PHE A 82 -3.97 -7.43 -1.32
C PHE A 82 -3.67 -8.61 -0.39
N ARG A 83 -4.43 -8.73 0.70
CA ARG A 83 -4.31 -9.85 1.64
C ARG A 83 -4.58 -11.17 0.94
N ALA A 84 -5.64 -11.25 0.14
CA ALA A 84 -5.98 -12.44 -0.63
C ALA A 84 -4.83 -12.86 -1.59
N ARG A 85 -4.18 -11.87 -2.23
CA ARG A 85 -3.16 -12.13 -3.24
C ARG A 85 -1.79 -12.49 -2.67
N PHE A 86 -1.38 -11.82 -1.59
CA PHE A 86 0.00 -11.84 -1.09
C PHE A 86 0.15 -12.37 0.34
N ILE A 87 -0.92 -12.49 1.13
CA ILE A 87 -0.86 -12.89 2.54
C ILE A 87 -1.57 -14.23 2.80
N SER A 88 -2.77 -14.44 2.27
CA SER A 88 -3.62 -15.59 2.60
C SER A 88 -3.24 -16.89 1.87
N ALA A 89 -2.11 -16.91 1.16
CA ALA A 89 -1.57 -18.13 0.60
C ALA A 89 -0.36 -18.57 1.44
N GLU A 90 -0.62 -19.38 2.46
CA GLU A 90 0.38 -20.32 2.96
C GLU A 90 0.92 -21.12 1.74
N HIS A 91 2.25 -21.12 1.58
CA HIS A 91 3.01 -21.89 0.58
C HIS A 91 2.76 -21.57 -0.91
N ARG A 92 3.61 -20.72 -1.51
CA ARG A 92 4.20 -21.07 -2.81
C ARG A 92 5.56 -21.72 -2.54
N GLU A 93 5.51 -23.02 -2.23
CA GLU A 93 6.62 -24.01 -2.14
C GLU A 93 7.64 -23.74 -1.00
N ALA A 94 7.77 -24.54 0.08
CA ALA A 94 8.30 -25.91 0.16
C ALA A 94 9.56 -26.13 -0.69
#